data_AF-A0A2J8PH75-F1
#
_entry.id   AF-A0A2J8PH75-F1
#
_cell.length_a   1.000
_cell.length_b   1.000
_cell.length_c   1.000
_cell.angle_alpha   90.00
_cell.angle_beta   90.00
_cell.angle_gamma   90.00
#
_symmetry.space_group_name_H-M   'P 1'
#
loop_
_entity.id
_entity.type
_entity.pdbx_description
1 polymer ?
#
loop_
_entity_poly.entity_id
_entity_poly.type
_entity_poly.pdbx_seq_one_letter_code
_entity_poly.pdbx_strand_id
1 'polypeptide(L)'
;MAPSGSLAVPLAVLVLLLWGAPWTHGRRSNVRVITDENWRELLEGDWMIEFYAPWCPACQNLQPEWESFAEWGEDLEVNIAKVDVTEQPGLSGRFIITALPTIYQ
;
A
#
# COMPACT_ATOMS: atom_id res chain seq x y z
N MET A 1 6.68 0.55 56.37
CA MET A 1 7.91 1.16 55.84
C MET A 1 8.29 0.47 54.54
N ALA A 2 8.30 1.21 53.43
CA ALA A 2 8.88 0.76 52.16
C ALA A 2 10.38 1.03 52.17
N PRO A 3 11.24 0.19 51.55
CA PRO A 3 12.47 0.69 50.98
C PRO A 3 12.17 1.12 49.54
N SER A 4 12.18 2.43 49.35
CA SER A 4 12.24 3.10 48.05
C SER A 4 13.51 2.66 47.31
N GLY A 5 13.42 1.59 46.53
CA GLY A 5 14.46 1.16 45.59
C GLY A 5 14.50 2.15 44.43
N SER A 6 15.54 2.97 44.37
CA SER A 6 15.79 3.87 43.25
C SER A 6 16.09 3.02 42.01
N LEU A 7 15.16 2.99 41.05
CA LEU A 7 15.30 2.32 39.76
C LEU A 7 16.26 3.12 38.86
N ALA A 8 17.54 3.16 39.21
CA ALA A 8 18.58 3.62 38.30
C ALA A 8 18.84 2.48 37.30
N VAL A 9 18.06 2.44 36.23
CA VAL A 9 18.31 1.53 35.10
C VAL A 9 19.67 1.93 34.51
N PRO A 10 20.67 1.04 34.51
CA PRO A 10 22.01 1.39 34.04
C PRO A 10 21.95 1.80 32.57
N LEU A 11 22.71 2.84 32.19
CA LEU A 11 22.78 3.38 30.82
C LEU A 11 23.02 2.29 29.76
N ALA A 12 23.72 1.22 30.12
CA ALA A 12 23.91 0.05 29.24
C ALA A 12 22.60 -0.64 28.84
N VAL A 13 21.60 -0.72 29.73
CA VAL A 13 20.29 -1.30 29.44
C VAL A 13 19.47 -0.38 28.53
N LEU A 14 19.57 0.95 28.69
CA LEU A 14 18.96 1.91 27.78
C LEU A 14 19.57 1.82 26.36
N VAL A 15 20.90 1.66 26.26
CA VAL A 15 21.58 1.49 24.96
C VAL A 15 21.19 0.15 24.30
N LEU A 16 21.09 -0.93 25.07
CA LEU A 16 20.65 -2.24 24.56
C LEU A 16 19.19 -2.21 24.06
N LEU A 17 18.30 -1.46 24.71
CA LEU A 17 16.92 -1.30 24.26
C LEU A 17 16.81 -0.44 22.99
N LEU A 18 17.70 0.52 22.79
CA LEU A 18 17.73 1.35 21.59
C LEU A 18 18.36 0.63 20.38
N TRP A 19 19.24 -0.35 20.60
CA TRP A 19 19.87 -1.14 19.53
C TRP A 19 19.18 -2.48 19.25
N GLY A 20 18.42 -3.00 20.21
CA GLY A 20 17.70 -4.27 20.12
C GLY A 20 16.29 -4.18 19.57
N ALA A 21 15.80 -2.99 19.21
CA ALA A 21 14.54 -2.87 18.49
C ALA A 21 14.71 -3.55 17.11
N PRO A 22 13.99 -4.66 16.84
CA PRO A 22 13.96 -5.21 15.49
C PRO A 22 13.43 -4.09 14.61
N TRP A 23 14.21 -3.69 13.62
CA TRP A 23 13.72 -2.82 12.56
C TRP A 23 12.59 -3.60 11.87
N THR A 24 11.34 -3.37 12.28
CA THR A 24 10.17 -3.82 11.54
C THR A 24 10.19 -3.00 10.26
N HIS A 25 10.88 -3.53 9.24
CA HIS A 25 10.74 -3.04 7.89
C HIS A 25 9.27 -3.21 7.54
N GLY A 26 8.51 -2.12 7.65
CA GLY A 26 7.15 -2.08 7.14
C GLY A 26 7.21 -2.52 5.69
N ARG A 27 6.59 -3.67 5.39
CA ARG A 27 6.55 -4.20 4.03
C ARG A 27 5.82 -3.18 3.18
N ARG A 28 6.50 -2.59 2.21
CA ARG A 28 5.89 -1.64 1.27
C ARG A 28 4.90 -2.42 0.40
N SER A 29 3.71 -1.88 0.15
CA SER A 29 2.77 -2.51 -0.78
C SER A 29 3.38 -2.52 -2.18
N ASN A 30 3.25 -3.63 -2.92
CA ASN A 30 3.71 -3.75 -4.30
C ASN A 30 2.73 -3.12 -5.32
N VAL A 31 1.66 -2.48 -4.84
CA VAL A 31 0.67 -1.81 -5.70
C VAL A 31 1.29 -0.55 -6.32
N ARG A 32 1.27 -0.46 -7.65
CA ARG A 32 1.70 0.72 -8.42
C ARG A 32 0.60 1.77 -8.49
N VAL A 33 0.96 3.03 -8.31
CA VAL A 33 0.03 4.15 -8.49
C VAL A 33 0.16 4.62 -9.94
N ILE A 34 -0.94 4.53 -10.68
CA ILE A 34 -0.99 4.95 -12.08
C ILE A 34 -1.74 6.29 -12.17
N THR A 35 -1.13 7.22 -12.89
CA THR A 35 -1.57 8.60 -13.09
C THR A 35 -1.58 8.96 -14.57
N ASP A 36 -2.19 10.10 -14.90
CA ASP A 36 -2.22 10.66 -16.24
C ASP A 36 -0.80 10.91 -16.83
N GLU A 37 0.24 10.99 -15.99
CA GLU A 37 1.64 11.13 -16.43
C GLU A 37 2.32 9.81 -16.78
N ASN A 38 2.03 8.72 -16.05
CA ASN A 38 2.76 7.45 -16.16
C ASN A 38 1.94 6.29 -16.75
N TRP A 39 0.68 6.51 -17.14
CA TRP A 39 -0.20 5.47 -17.69
C TRP A 39 0.38 4.64 -18.84
N ARG A 40 1.39 5.17 -19.55
CA ARG A 40 2.08 4.44 -20.61
C ARG A 40 2.79 3.18 -20.11
N GLU A 41 3.11 3.09 -18.82
CA GLU A 41 3.63 1.86 -18.19
C GLU A 41 2.66 0.68 -18.38
N LEU A 42 1.35 0.93 -18.44
CA LEU A 42 0.33 -0.09 -18.69
C LEU A 42 0.40 -0.72 -20.10
N LEU A 43 1.20 -0.16 -21.02
CA LEU A 43 1.38 -0.69 -22.37
C LEU A 43 2.41 -1.83 -22.41
N GLU A 44 3.14 -2.06 -21.31
CA GLU A 44 4.24 -3.01 -21.24
C GLU A 44 3.98 -4.04 -20.13
N GLY A 45 3.84 -5.30 -20.51
CA GLY A 45 3.54 -6.42 -19.59
C GLY A 45 2.06 -6.56 -19.26
N ASP A 46 1.75 -7.52 -18.38
CA ASP A 46 0.39 -7.78 -17.92
C ASP A 46 0.11 -6.99 -16.64
N TRP A 47 -1.09 -6.41 -16.57
CA TRP A 47 -1.50 -5.53 -15.48
C TRP A 47 -2.87 -5.91 -14.93
N MET A 48 -3.07 -5.69 -13.64
CA MET A 48 -4.37 -5.69 -12.98
C MET A 48 -4.55 -4.33 -12.31
N ILE A 49 -5.60 -3.60 -12.66
CA ILE A 49 -5.77 -2.20 -12.28
C ILE A 49 -7.08 -2.02 -11.52
N GLU A 50 -7.02 -1.50 -10.29
CA GLU A 50 -8.20 -1.06 -9.54
C GLU A 50 -8.43 0.44 -9.76
N PHE A 51 -9.61 0.79 -10.30
CA PHE A 51 -10.11 2.16 -10.25
C PHE A 51 -10.93 2.33 -8.97
N TYR A 52 -10.50 3.25 -8.12
CA TYR A 52 -11.08 3.48 -6.79
C TYR A 52 -11.33 4.97 -6.53
N ALA A 53 -12.05 5.27 -5.45
CA ALA A 53 -12.13 6.60 -4.87
C ALA A 53 -11.98 6.53 -3.34
N PRO A 54 -11.37 7.53 -2.68
CA PRO A 54 -11.09 7.50 -1.25
C PRO A 54 -12.36 7.55 -0.40
N TRP A 55 -13.47 8.08 -0.94
CA TRP A 55 -14.77 8.15 -0.26
C TRP A 55 -15.67 6.93 -0.51
N CYS A 56 -15.25 5.98 -1.37
CA CYS A 56 -16.01 4.80 -1.74
C CYS A 56 -15.85 3.69 -0.68
N PRO A 57 -16.89 3.32 0.08
CA PRO A 57 -16.76 2.33 1.16
C PRO A 57 -16.38 0.93 0.66
N ALA A 58 -16.93 0.51 -0.49
CA ALA A 58 -16.59 -0.77 -1.10
C ALA A 58 -15.12 -0.83 -1.52
N CYS A 59 -14.58 0.28 -2.00
CA CYS A 59 -13.17 0.41 -2.39
C CYS A 59 -12.26 0.32 -1.15
N GLN A 60 -12.61 1.02 -0.06
CA GLN A 60 -11.87 0.92 1.20
C GLN A 60 -11.81 -0.52 1.73
N ASN A 61 -12.92 -1.26 1.62
CA ASN A 61 -12.97 -2.67 2.01
C ASN A 61 -12.13 -3.58 1.11
N LEU A 62 -11.93 -3.20 -0.16
CA LEU A 62 -11.11 -3.96 -1.12
C LEU A 62 -9.60 -3.73 -0.95
N GLN A 63 -9.18 -2.54 -0.50
CA GLN A 63 -7.77 -2.18 -0.35
C GLN A 63 -6.89 -3.25 0.35
N PRO A 64 -7.26 -3.85 1.50
CA PRO A 64 -6.39 -4.86 2.14
C PRO A 64 -6.19 -6.11 1.28
N GLU A 65 -7.23 -6.56 0.59
CA GLU A 65 -7.14 -7.72 -0.31
C GLU A 65 -6.36 -7.38 -1.58
N TRP A 66 -6.49 -6.14 -2.08
CA TRP A 66 -5.72 -5.67 -3.24
C TRP A 66 -4.23 -5.57 -2.93
N GLU A 67 -3.88 -5.08 -1.74
CA GLU A 67 -2.50 -5.04 -1.24
C GLU A 67 -1.94 -6.46 -1.04
N SER A 68 -2.74 -7.39 -0.49
CA SER A 68 -2.34 -8.78 -0.35
C SER A 68 -2.16 -9.47 -1.71
N PHE A 69 -3.04 -9.20 -2.67
CA PHE A 69 -2.91 -9.72 -4.04
C PHE A 69 -1.61 -9.25 -4.71
N ALA A 70 -1.22 -7.99 -4.49
CA ALA A 70 0.03 -7.45 -5.02
C ALA A 70 1.29 -8.14 -4.47
N GLU A 71 1.23 -8.80 -3.30
CA GLU A 71 2.35 -9.62 -2.80
C GLU A 71 2.62 -10.84 -3.70
N TRP A 72 1.60 -11.35 -4.41
CA TRP A 72 1.71 -12.50 -5.33
C TRP A 72 1.98 -12.09 -6.77
N GLY A 73 2.02 -10.78 -7.07
CA GLY A 73 2.15 -10.28 -8.44
C GLY A 73 3.42 -10.77 -9.15
N GLU A 74 4.55 -10.77 -8.44
CA GLU A 74 5.82 -11.26 -8.99
C GLU A 74 5.77 -12.75 -9.32
N ASP A 75 5.18 -13.58 -8.45
CA ASP A 75 5.04 -15.03 -8.66
C ASP A 75 4.10 -15.37 -9.82
N LEU A 76 3.12 -14.49 -10.09
CA LEU A 76 2.12 -14.64 -11.15
C LEU A 76 2.51 -13.90 -12.44
N GLU A 77 3.69 -13.26 -12.48
CA GLU A 77 4.17 -12.42 -13.58
C GLU A 77 3.17 -11.32 -14.00
N VAL A 78 2.40 -10.78 -13.03
CA VAL A 78 1.40 -9.72 -13.25
C VAL A 78 1.69 -8.52 -12.37
N ASN A 79 1.57 -7.32 -12.93
CA ASN A 79 1.76 -6.08 -12.20
C ASN A 79 0.42 -5.60 -11.62
N ILE A 80 0.40 -5.18 -10.36
CA ILE A 80 -0.84 -4.72 -9.69
C ILE A 80 -0.78 -3.21 -9.55
N ALA A 81 -1.84 -2.53 -9.97
CA ALA A 81 -1.95 -1.08 -9.98
C ALA A 81 -3.25 -0.59 -9.36
N LYS A 82 -3.27 0.70 -9.01
CA LYS A 82 -4.48 1.43 -8.65
C LYS A 82 -4.48 2.84 -9.24
N VAL A 83 -5.68 3.33 -9.54
CA VAL A 83 -5.96 4.66 -10.09
C VAL A 83 -7.03 5.32 -9.24
N ASP A 84 -6.73 6.50 -8.69
CA ASP A 84 -7.70 7.32 -7.99
C ASP A 84 -8.52 8.14 -9.00
N VAL A 85 -9.80 7.81 -9.17
CA VAL A 85 -10.66 8.52 -10.13
C VAL A 85 -10.98 9.96 -9.72
N THR A 86 -10.69 10.34 -8.48
CA THR A 86 -10.88 11.73 -8.01
C THR A 86 -9.72 12.63 -8.40
N GLU A 87 -8.54 12.06 -8.64
CA GLU A 87 -7.33 12.80 -9.04
C GLU A 87 -6.99 12.63 -10.53
N GLN A 88 -7.44 11.53 -11.16
CA GLN A 88 -7.06 11.14 -12.52
C GLN A 88 -8.27 11.14 -13.48
N PRO A 89 -8.82 12.32 -13.84
CA PRO A 89 -9.99 12.40 -14.73
C PRO A 89 -9.68 11.94 -16.16
N GLY A 90 -8.43 12.09 -16.63
CA GLY A 90 -8.01 11.64 -17.95
C GLY A 90 -8.10 10.12 -18.08
N LEU A 91 -7.49 9.40 -17.14
CA LEU A 91 -7.57 7.95 -17.06
C LEU A 91 -9.00 7.45 -16.85
N SER A 92 -9.76 8.08 -15.96
CA SER A 92 -11.16 7.73 -15.73
C SER A 92 -11.99 7.81 -17.00
N GLY A 93 -11.77 8.85 -17.81
CA GLY A 93 -12.41 9.01 -19.12
C GLY A 93 -11.90 8.01 -20.15
N ARG A 94 -10.60 7.75 -20.21
CA ARG A 94 -9.98 6.80 -21.15
C ARG A 94 -10.52 5.38 -20.99
N PHE A 95 -10.74 4.95 -19.76
CA PHE A 95 -11.28 3.63 -19.41
C PHE A 95 -12.81 3.63 -19.22
N ILE A 96 -13.47 4.77 -19.40
CA ILE A 96 -14.92 4.94 -19.29
C ILE A 96 -15.44 4.39 -17.95
N ILE A 97 -14.81 4.80 -16.84
CA ILE A 97 -15.17 4.33 -15.51
C ILE A 97 -16.50 4.95 -15.08
N THR A 98 -17.53 4.12 -14.91
CA THR A 98 -18.88 4.57 -14.50
C THR A 98 -19.34 4.03 -13.15
N ALA A 99 -18.58 3.09 -12.57
CA ALA A 99 -18.88 2.46 -11.28
C ALA A 99 -17.59 2.19 -10.51
N LEU A 100 -17.69 2.07 -9.19
CA LEU A 100 -16.55 1.82 -8.30
C LEU A 100 -16.86 0.72 -7.26
N PRO A 101 -15.84 -0.06 -6.86
CA PRO A 101 -14.57 -0.22 -7.57
C PRO A 101 -14.79 -0.85 -8.95
N THR A 102 -13.89 -0.59 -9.90
CA THR A 102 -13.84 -1.30 -11.19
C THR A 102 -12.44 -1.86 -11.37
N ILE A 103 -12.33 -3.13 -11.79
CA ILE A 103 -11.05 -3.80 -12.03
C ILE A 103 -10.89 -4.03 -13.54
N TYR A 104 -9.72 -3.69 -14.08
CA TYR A 104 -9.31 -3.98 -15.45
C TYR A 104 -8.09 -4.90 -15.49
N GLN A 105 -8.01 -5.69 -16.56
CA GLN A 105 -6.85 -6.51 -16.95
C GLN A 105 -6.31 -6.00 -18.29
#